data_AF-A0A7K4ZX74-F1
#
_entry.id   AF-A0A7K4ZX74-F1
#
_cell.length_a   1.000
_cell.length_b   1.000
_cell.length_c   1.000
_cell.angle_alpha   90.00
_cell.angle_beta   90.00
_cell.angle_gamma   90.00
#
_symmetry.space_group_name_H-M   'P 1'
#
loop_
_entity.id
_entity.type
_entity.pdbx_description
1 polymer ?
#
loop_
_entity_poly.entity_id
_entity_poly.type
_entity_poly.pdbx_seq_one_letter_code
_entity_poly.pdbx_strand_id
1 'polypeptide(L)'
;QAPRRVLLLGEGNFSFAASLCGATGTRVVATCYEGEEEVSGRERAVENIQRLRERGAEVVFSVDCTKLKDCFLPEKREFDCIYFNFPHCGRKAGVVKNRDLLARFFLSSADVLAEDGEVHVALCNGQGGTPADQPQREWHNSWQIVAVAARAGFILSDVHPFQAETIHGYKCTGYRSQDKSFCIAGALNHIFTRSTPLSLKPMACQIQLESHKVCFQVPQVLVDKINRGFLELNSNHPVRTVKEKLTTELSQAFPLQDADCCLSPLHQGHLNEVCHSNLFWISLSPEETPSAEEMSHGLAKAVSFSPVGSCRGTDKNGWVAAREGCCVSKLCYLRPSLLPCAQAMIQRGALLPGTLQVLSGPVFRKCLIAPYSMPVFHEMVLACAVDRSTENSCIQMLASSIRTSIHSLHQAVSGCRGNISLWEAANFETAEPSDFAAFESQLSKIQYFIRMEVDAFSCCVGVIRAAQDEAVSSELAVVFASLNLDLLTMLICGIADWRMLWTSDRRFSLQFPRGELRLFKSFSLYPPSYKHDVSFWVPEGEQFDEVAFHTIARQVSGETVVSIRLIDTFQHPEMGRKSLCYRLTFQSCDKALSSQEVAEMQLLFRKEIKQGLRVTLR
;
A
#
# COMPACT_ATOMS: atom_id res chain seq x y z
N GLN A 1 13.62 -13.91 -27.43
CA GLN A 1 13.28 -12.60 -26.85
C GLN A 1 13.70 -11.53 -27.83
N ALA A 2 12.88 -10.47 -28.01
CA ALA A 2 13.28 -9.32 -28.80
C ALA A 2 14.51 -8.65 -28.13
N PRO A 3 15.43 -8.04 -28.91
CA PRO A 3 16.58 -7.38 -28.33
C PRO A 3 16.17 -6.15 -27.52
N ARG A 4 16.75 -5.99 -26.32
CA ARG A 4 16.49 -4.87 -25.41
C ARG A 4 16.95 -3.56 -26.07
N ARG A 5 16.05 -2.59 -26.20
CA ARG A 5 16.33 -1.33 -26.89
C ARG A 5 16.73 -0.25 -25.90
N VAL A 6 17.92 0.31 -26.11
CA VAL A 6 18.58 1.22 -25.18
C VAL A 6 18.80 2.58 -25.83
N LEU A 7 18.32 3.63 -25.19
CA LEU A 7 18.56 5.02 -25.58
C LEU A 7 19.62 5.63 -24.66
N LEU A 8 20.65 6.23 -25.23
CA LEU A 8 21.67 6.99 -24.50
C LEU A 8 21.58 8.45 -24.88
N LEU A 9 21.42 9.31 -23.88
CA LEU A 9 21.20 10.74 -24.04
C LEU A 9 22.41 11.53 -23.55
N GLY A 10 22.75 12.57 -24.31
CA GLY A 10 23.80 13.52 -23.93
C GLY A 10 25.22 12.92 -24.01
N GLU A 11 25.46 12.01 -24.95
CA GLU A 11 26.80 11.45 -25.16
C GLU A 11 27.79 12.55 -25.55
N GLY A 12 28.81 12.77 -24.72
CA GLY A 12 29.83 13.79 -24.96
C GLY A 12 30.73 13.44 -26.15
N ASN A 13 31.38 12.28 -26.08
CA ASN A 13 32.26 11.73 -27.12
C ASN A 13 31.90 10.29 -27.51
N PHE A 14 30.68 9.84 -27.18
CA PHE A 14 30.14 8.51 -27.50
C PHE A 14 30.89 7.31 -26.90
N SER A 15 31.82 7.54 -25.97
CA SER A 15 32.65 6.47 -25.40
C SER A 15 31.87 5.51 -24.50
N PHE A 16 30.84 5.99 -23.79
CA PHE A 16 29.99 5.13 -22.94
C PHE A 16 29.12 4.23 -23.82
N ALA A 17 28.44 4.81 -24.82
CA ALA A 17 27.67 4.04 -25.79
C ALA A 17 28.53 3.00 -26.54
N ALA A 18 29.74 3.36 -26.97
CA ALA A 18 30.64 2.45 -27.69
C ALA A 18 31.15 1.28 -26.83
N SER A 19 31.20 1.46 -25.50
CA SER A 19 31.52 0.40 -24.54
C SER A 19 30.34 -0.54 -24.33
N LEU A 20 29.13 -0.01 -24.23
CA LEU A 20 27.89 -0.78 -24.07
C LEU A 20 27.52 -1.56 -25.35
N CYS A 21 27.82 -0.97 -26.51
CA CYS A 21 27.51 -1.55 -27.82
C CYS A 21 28.35 -2.80 -28.08
N GLY A 22 27.69 -3.96 -28.18
CA GLY A 22 28.33 -5.27 -28.34
C GLY A 22 27.85 -6.33 -27.34
N ALA A 23 27.06 -5.93 -26.33
CA ALA A 23 26.32 -6.88 -25.51
C ALA A 23 25.28 -7.63 -26.38
N THR A 24 25.28 -8.96 -26.32
CA THR A 24 24.36 -9.81 -27.08
C THR A 24 22.91 -9.47 -26.72
N GLY A 25 22.10 -9.17 -27.74
CA GLY A 25 20.66 -8.90 -27.54
C GLY A 25 20.32 -7.46 -27.15
N THR A 26 21.21 -6.48 -27.37
CA THR A 26 20.93 -5.06 -27.12
C THR A 26 20.96 -4.23 -28.40
N ARG A 27 19.92 -3.43 -28.66
CA ARG A 27 19.88 -2.45 -29.76
C ARG A 27 20.11 -1.04 -29.22
N VAL A 28 21.27 -0.47 -29.52
CA VAL A 28 21.70 0.83 -29.01
C VAL A 28 21.28 1.97 -29.93
N VAL A 29 20.70 3.02 -29.35
CA VAL A 29 20.47 4.33 -29.97
C VAL A 29 21.25 5.36 -29.14
N ALA A 30 22.36 5.86 -29.67
CA ALA A 30 23.23 6.82 -28.99
C ALA A 30 22.99 8.23 -29.52
N THR A 31 22.81 9.20 -28.62
CA THR A 31 22.41 10.55 -28.99
C THR A 31 23.15 11.63 -28.24
N CYS A 32 23.26 12.81 -28.85
CA CYS A 32 23.77 14.03 -28.23
C CYS A 32 22.91 15.23 -28.60
N TYR A 33 23.03 16.31 -27.83
CA TYR A 33 22.30 17.56 -28.09
C TYR A 33 22.96 18.38 -29.21
N GLU A 34 24.27 18.25 -29.34
CA GLU A 34 25.08 18.97 -30.32
C GLU A 34 24.92 18.41 -31.74
N GLY A 35 25.26 19.21 -32.75
CA GLY A 35 25.29 18.79 -34.15
C GLY A 35 26.52 17.95 -34.50
N GLU A 36 26.49 17.22 -35.62
CA GLU A 36 27.57 16.31 -36.04
C GLU A 36 28.92 17.02 -36.22
N GLU A 37 28.93 18.23 -36.76
CA GLU A 37 30.16 19.02 -36.95
C GLU A 37 30.84 19.38 -35.62
N GLU A 38 30.06 19.77 -34.61
CA GLU A 38 30.59 20.14 -33.28
C GLU A 38 31.18 18.93 -32.56
N VAL A 39 30.48 17.79 -32.61
CA VAL A 39 30.91 16.55 -31.97
C VAL A 39 32.16 15.98 -32.62
N SER A 40 32.29 16.10 -33.94
CA SER A 40 33.44 15.58 -34.69
C SER A 40 34.77 16.21 -34.27
N GLY A 41 34.73 17.43 -33.69
CA GLY A 41 35.91 18.09 -33.14
C GLY A 41 36.36 17.59 -31.76
N ARG A 42 35.59 16.72 -31.10
CA ARG A 42 35.89 16.20 -29.76
C ARG A 42 36.82 14.99 -29.81
N GLU A 43 37.62 14.82 -28.76
CA GLU A 43 38.61 13.76 -28.67
C GLU A 43 37.95 12.37 -28.75
N ARG A 44 38.37 11.57 -29.74
CA ARG A 44 37.93 10.19 -30.02
C ARG A 44 36.44 10.03 -30.41
N ALA A 45 35.70 11.12 -30.59
CA ALA A 45 34.29 11.04 -30.94
C ALA A 45 34.05 10.35 -32.29
N VAL A 46 34.82 10.71 -33.32
CA VAL A 46 34.72 10.11 -34.67
C VAL A 46 34.97 8.60 -34.63
N GLU A 47 36.02 8.16 -33.94
CA GLU A 47 36.36 6.73 -33.78
C GLU A 47 35.23 5.97 -33.07
N ASN A 48 34.68 6.53 -31.99
CA ASN A 48 33.60 5.90 -31.22
C ASN A 48 32.30 5.82 -32.03
N ILE A 49 31.96 6.89 -32.78
CA ILE A 49 30.78 6.94 -33.65
C ILE A 49 30.91 5.90 -34.77
N GLN A 50 32.08 5.79 -35.40
CA GLN A 50 32.31 4.77 -36.42
C GLN A 50 32.14 3.36 -35.83
N ARG A 51 32.77 3.07 -34.68
CA ARG A 51 32.63 1.79 -33.99
C ARG A 51 31.17 1.45 -33.63
N LEU A 52 30.38 2.45 -33.23
CA LEU A 52 28.95 2.29 -32.96
C LEU A 52 28.18 1.88 -34.22
N ARG A 53 28.37 2.61 -35.32
CA ARG A 53 27.71 2.35 -36.60
C ARG A 53 28.08 0.96 -37.16
N GLU A 54 29.36 0.58 -37.09
CA GLU A 54 29.85 -0.74 -37.51
C GLU A 54 29.21 -1.90 -36.72
N ARG A 55 28.86 -1.65 -35.45
CA ARG A 55 28.18 -2.62 -34.58
C ARG A 55 26.65 -2.56 -34.67
N GLY A 56 26.10 -1.80 -35.62
CA GLY A 56 24.67 -1.70 -35.87
C GLY A 56 23.90 -0.79 -34.92
N ALA A 57 24.57 0.08 -34.16
CA ALA A 57 23.91 1.11 -33.34
C ALA A 57 23.45 2.30 -34.20
N GLU A 58 22.33 2.91 -33.80
CA GLU A 58 21.83 4.16 -34.40
C GLU A 58 22.49 5.34 -33.67
N VAL A 59 23.10 6.27 -34.43
CA VAL A 59 23.70 7.49 -33.88
C VAL A 59 22.91 8.68 -34.38
N VAL A 60 22.34 9.46 -33.47
CA VAL A 60 21.46 10.59 -33.79
C VAL A 60 21.95 11.87 -33.11
N PHE A 61 22.14 12.93 -33.89
CA PHE A 61 22.58 14.24 -33.41
C PHE A 61 21.39 15.17 -33.18
N SER A 62 21.63 16.29 -32.49
CA SER A 62 20.62 17.33 -32.25
C SER A 62 19.34 16.84 -31.55
N VAL A 63 19.50 15.91 -30.61
CA VAL A 63 18.39 15.36 -29.82
C VAL A 63 18.20 16.17 -28.53
N ASP A 64 17.07 16.85 -28.42
CA ASP A 64 16.64 17.53 -27.19
C ASP A 64 15.95 16.51 -26.26
N CYS A 65 16.59 16.18 -25.14
CA CYS A 65 16.07 15.21 -24.18
C CYS A 65 14.78 15.67 -23.46
N THR A 66 14.38 16.93 -23.64
CA THR A 66 13.11 17.47 -23.15
C THR A 66 11.96 17.32 -24.14
N LYS A 67 12.23 16.78 -25.35
CA LYS A 67 11.27 16.63 -26.46
C LYS A 67 11.46 15.32 -27.24
N LEU A 68 11.79 14.23 -26.55
CA LEU A 68 12.05 12.91 -27.12
C LEU A 68 10.91 12.39 -27.99
N LYS A 69 9.66 12.72 -27.67
CA LYS A 69 8.49 12.35 -28.48
C LYS A 69 8.57 12.91 -29.91
N ASP A 70 9.13 14.10 -30.07
CA ASP A 70 9.29 14.77 -31.36
C ASP A 70 10.52 14.23 -32.12
N CYS A 71 11.54 13.74 -31.39
CA CYS A 71 12.76 13.16 -31.95
C CYS A 71 12.57 11.74 -32.50
N PHE A 72 11.60 10.97 -31.98
CA PHE A 72 11.39 9.57 -32.35
C PHE A 72 9.97 9.31 -32.85
N LEU A 73 9.88 8.69 -34.03
CA LEU A 73 8.62 8.20 -34.61
C LEU A 73 7.95 7.20 -33.66
N PRO A 74 6.60 7.14 -33.59
CA PRO A 74 5.87 6.25 -32.69
C PRO A 74 6.34 4.79 -32.68
N GLU A 75 6.59 4.21 -33.86
CA GLU A 75 7.08 2.83 -34.05
C GLU A 75 8.50 2.59 -33.51
N LYS A 76 9.27 3.67 -33.36
CA LYS A 76 10.62 3.70 -32.81
C LYS A 76 10.62 4.24 -31.37
N ARG A 77 9.49 4.24 -30.67
CA ARG A 77 9.43 4.47 -29.22
C ARG A 77 9.57 3.11 -28.51
N GLU A 78 9.20 3.02 -27.24
CA GLU A 78 9.32 1.80 -26.42
C GLU A 78 10.78 1.41 -26.16
N PHE A 79 11.53 2.32 -25.55
CA PHE A 79 12.85 2.00 -25.01
C PHE A 79 12.71 1.22 -23.71
N ASP A 80 13.37 0.07 -23.60
CA ASP A 80 13.45 -0.72 -22.36
C ASP A 80 14.39 -0.08 -21.33
N CYS A 81 15.30 0.79 -21.81
CA CYS A 81 16.26 1.49 -20.97
C CYS A 81 16.63 2.84 -21.57
N ILE A 82 16.61 3.90 -20.76
CA ILE A 82 17.05 5.24 -21.13
C ILE A 82 18.15 5.68 -20.16
N TYR A 83 19.35 5.93 -20.66
CA TYR A 83 20.47 6.47 -19.88
C TYR A 83 20.61 7.97 -20.10
N PHE A 84 20.74 8.73 -19.01
CA PHE A 84 21.16 10.13 -19.04
C PHE A 84 22.23 10.36 -17.98
N ASN A 85 23.49 10.17 -18.38
CA ASN A 85 24.63 10.23 -17.47
C ASN A 85 25.12 11.67 -17.29
N PHE A 86 25.24 12.11 -16.04
CA PHE A 86 25.73 13.43 -15.63
C PHE A 86 25.06 14.62 -16.36
N PRO A 87 23.71 14.66 -16.36
CA PRO A 87 22.94 15.68 -17.07
C PRO A 87 23.22 17.07 -16.51
N HIS A 88 23.36 18.08 -17.38
CA HIS A 88 23.53 19.47 -16.94
C HIS A 88 23.08 20.46 -18.03
N CYS A 89 22.58 21.64 -17.63
CA CYS A 89 22.10 22.66 -18.59
C CYS A 89 23.22 23.46 -19.30
N GLY A 90 24.46 22.97 -19.25
CA GLY A 90 25.65 23.70 -19.71
C GLY A 90 26.09 24.85 -18.80
N ARG A 91 27.38 25.24 -18.91
CA ARG A 91 28.01 26.34 -18.16
C ARG A 91 27.83 26.22 -16.61
N LYS A 92 28.01 27.32 -15.87
CA LYS A 92 27.73 27.38 -14.42
C LYS A 92 26.22 27.57 -14.19
N ALA A 93 25.44 26.52 -14.45
CA ALA A 93 24.00 26.51 -14.18
C ALA A 93 23.72 26.27 -12.69
N GLY A 94 22.78 27.03 -12.12
CA GLY A 94 22.33 26.85 -10.74
C GLY A 94 21.45 25.60 -10.59
N VAL A 95 21.33 25.12 -9.34
CA VAL A 95 20.54 23.92 -8.97
C VAL A 95 19.12 23.96 -9.55
N VAL A 96 18.46 25.12 -9.53
CA VAL A 96 17.10 25.31 -10.07
C VAL A 96 17.01 24.92 -11.56
N LYS A 97 17.99 25.31 -12.37
CA LYS A 97 18.00 24.98 -13.81
C LYS A 97 18.20 23.49 -14.05
N ASN A 98 19.08 22.84 -13.29
CA ASN A 98 19.31 21.40 -13.43
C ASN A 98 18.08 20.59 -12.98
N ARG A 99 17.38 21.03 -11.92
CA ARG A 99 16.08 20.44 -11.53
C ARG A 99 15.04 20.56 -12.64
N ASP A 100 14.98 21.73 -13.29
CA ASP A 100 14.06 22.00 -14.39
C ASP A 100 14.37 21.16 -15.64
N LEU A 101 15.66 20.99 -15.98
CA LEU A 101 16.09 20.05 -17.04
C LEU A 101 15.65 18.63 -16.74
N LEU A 102 15.95 18.13 -15.53
CA LEU A 102 15.56 16.79 -15.12
C LEU A 102 14.04 16.61 -15.12
N ALA A 103 13.28 17.61 -14.65
CA ALA A 103 11.82 17.54 -14.65
C ALA A 103 11.26 17.39 -16.07
N ARG A 104 11.74 18.19 -17.02
CA ARG A 104 11.31 18.07 -18.42
C ARG A 104 11.80 16.79 -19.08
N PHE A 105 13.02 16.35 -18.74
CA PHE A 105 13.55 15.08 -19.20
C PHE A 105 12.67 13.90 -18.75
N PHE A 106 12.33 13.79 -17.47
CA PHE A 106 11.48 12.69 -17.00
C PHE A 106 10.08 12.73 -17.62
N LEU A 107 9.49 13.91 -17.79
CA LEU A 107 8.22 14.03 -18.51
C LEU A 107 8.35 13.54 -19.96
N SER A 108 9.43 13.92 -20.63
CA SER A 108 9.68 13.50 -22.00
C SER A 108 10.05 12.02 -22.14
N SER A 109 10.73 11.43 -21.15
CA SER A 109 11.10 10.02 -21.16
C SER A 109 9.86 9.13 -20.98
N ALA A 110 8.88 9.59 -20.20
CA ALA A 110 7.60 8.92 -20.04
C ALA A 110 6.82 8.74 -21.36
N ASP A 111 7.09 9.53 -22.41
CA ASP A 111 6.43 9.37 -23.72
C ASP A 111 7.07 8.30 -24.63
N VAL A 112 8.32 7.91 -24.34
CA VAL A 112 9.11 7.03 -25.22
C VAL A 112 9.60 5.75 -24.54
N LEU A 113 9.51 5.66 -23.22
CA LEU A 113 9.89 4.49 -22.44
C LEU A 113 8.82 3.38 -22.56
N ALA A 114 9.25 2.12 -22.61
CA ALA A 114 8.36 0.96 -22.51
C ALA A 114 7.60 0.92 -21.17
N GLU A 115 6.59 0.06 -21.07
CA GLU A 115 5.77 -0.09 -19.85
C GLU A 115 6.63 -0.54 -18.65
N ASP A 116 7.43 -1.59 -18.83
CA ASP A 116 8.38 -2.13 -17.85
C ASP A 116 9.81 -1.55 -18.01
N GLY A 117 9.94 -0.43 -18.72
CA GLY A 117 11.24 0.18 -19.01
C GLY A 117 11.86 0.91 -17.82
N GLU A 118 13.17 1.10 -17.88
CA GLU A 118 13.97 1.75 -16.83
C GLU A 118 14.61 3.06 -17.31
N VAL A 119 14.67 4.06 -16.44
CA VAL A 119 15.40 5.31 -16.68
C VAL A 119 16.57 5.38 -15.71
N HIS A 120 17.79 5.42 -16.23
CA HIS A 120 19.03 5.46 -15.47
C HIS A 120 19.62 6.86 -15.52
N VAL A 121 19.86 7.45 -14.36
CA VAL A 121 20.46 8.78 -14.22
C VAL A 121 21.68 8.70 -13.31
N ALA A 122 22.86 8.87 -13.90
CA ALA A 122 24.10 9.00 -13.13
C ALA A 122 24.30 10.44 -12.67
N LEU A 123 24.56 10.65 -11.38
CA LEU A 123 24.81 11.96 -10.78
C LEU A 123 26.10 11.95 -9.98
N CYS A 124 26.82 13.08 -9.95
CA CYS A 124 27.99 13.23 -9.08
C CYS A 124 27.57 13.18 -7.61
N ASN A 125 28.51 12.79 -6.75
CA ASN A 125 28.29 12.64 -5.32
C ASN A 125 27.56 13.84 -4.66
N GLY A 126 26.46 13.56 -3.97
CA GLY A 126 25.63 14.54 -3.27
C GLY A 126 24.65 15.30 -4.16
N GLN A 127 24.72 15.19 -5.50
CA GLN A 127 23.79 15.89 -6.38
C GLN A 127 22.38 15.31 -6.29
N GLY A 128 22.21 14.00 -6.13
CA GLY A 128 20.89 13.38 -6.04
C GLY A 128 20.08 13.91 -4.86
N GLY A 129 20.74 14.08 -3.71
CA GLY A 129 20.11 14.47 -2.44
C GLY A 129 19.43 13.31 -1.74
N THR A 130 19.78 12.08 -2.11
CA THR A 130 19.22 10.86 -1.54
C THR A 130 20.02 10.43 -0.31
N PRO A 131 19.46 9.62 0.60
CA PRO A 131 20.23 8.99 1.67
C PRO A 131 21.39 8.11 1.21
N ALA A 132 21.45 7.72 -0.07
CA ALA A 132 22.58 6.98 -0.63
C ALA A 132 23.80 7.88 -0.91
N ASP A 133 23.62 9.20 -1.02
CA ASP A 133 24.71 10.15 -1.25
C ASP A 133 25.60 10.30 0.00
N GLN A 134 26.92 10.45 -0.19
CA GLN A 134 27.89 10.62 0.91
C GLN A 134 28.90 11.74 0.62
N PRO A 135 28.69 12.97 1.11
CA PRO A 135 27.65 13.39 2.05
C PRO A 135 26.29 13.63 1.38
N GLN A 136 25.22 13.31 2.11
CA GLN A 136 23.87 13.73 1.75
C GLN A 136 23.78 15.26 1.88
N ARG A 137 23.51 15.95 0.77
CA ARG A 137 23.32 17.41 0.77
C ARG A 137 21.95 17.78 1.31
N GLU A 138 21.87 18.98 1.91
CA GLU A 138 20.62 19.61 2.29
C GLU A 138 19.61 19.62 1.14
N TRP A 139 18.34 19.34 1.45
CA TRP A 139 17.28 19.16 0.45
C TRP A 139 17.18 20.33 -0.54
N HIS A 140 17.24 21.57 -0.06
CA HIS A 140 17.15 22.75 -0.90
C HIS A 140 18.41 23.00 -1.76
N ASN A 141 19.53 22.37 -1.45
CA ASN A 141 20.81 22.49 -2.17
C ASN A 141 21.15 21.27 -3.05
N SER A 142 20.32 20.22 -3.05
CA SER A 142 20.46 19.04 -3.91
C SER A 142 19.61 19.15 -5.18
N TRP A 143 19.67 18.18 -6.09
CA TRP A 143 18.83 18.15 -7.29
C TRP A 143 17.48 17.48 -7.05
N GLN A 144 17.22 16.98 -5.83
CA GLN A 144 15.93 16.43 -5.43
C GLN A 144 15.43 15.36 -6.43
N ILE A 145 16.33 14.50 -6.90
CA ILE A 145 16.10 13.68 -8.11
C ILE A 145 14.82 12.84 -8.00
N VAL A 146 14.53 12.29 -6.82
CA VAL A 146 13.33 11.48 -6.57
C VAL A 146 12.05 12.32 -6.65
N ALA A 147 12.02 13.51 -6.06
CA ALA A 147 10.84 14.40 -6.15
C ALA A 147 10.65 14.97 -7.56
N VAL A 148 11.73 15.20 -8.30
CA VAL A 148 11.68 15.63 -9.69
C VAL A 148 11.13 14.52 -10.59
N ALA A 149 11.61 13.28 -10.43
CA ALA A 149 11.13 12.11 -11.16
C ALA A 149 9.66 11.79 -10.84
N ALA A 150 9.24 11.98 -9.58
CA ALA A 150 7.87 11.72 -9.16
C ALA A 150 6.83 12.57 -9.91
N ARG A 151 7.18 13.79 -10.35
CA ARG A 151 6.31 14.65 -11.18
C ARG A 151 5.95 14.05 -12.54
N ALA A 152 6.74 13.07 -13.01
CA ALA A 152 6.52 12.36 -14.24
C ALA A 152 6.06 10.91 -14.02
N GLY A 153 5.63 10.57 -12.79
CA GLY A 153 5.10 9.24 -12.48
C GLY A 153 6.16 8.17 -12.25
N PHE A 154 7.41 8.55 -11.94
CA PHE A 154 8.50 7.61 -11.67
C PHE A 154 8.81 7.48 -10.18
N ILE A 155 9.15 6.26 -9.75
CA ILE A 155 9.76 5.98 -8.44
C ILE A 155 11.20 5.54 -8.61
N LEU A 156 12.04 5.81 -7.61
CA LEU A 156 13.40 5.28 -7.57
C LEU A 156 13.33 3.81 -7.15
N SER A 157 13.68 2.89 -8.04
CA SER A 157 13.63 1.45 -7.75
C SER A 157 14.96 0.87 -7.32
N ASP A 158 16.06 1.47 -7.74
CA ASP A 158 17.38 1.04 -7.32
C ASP A 158 18.38 2.21 -7.34
N VAL A 159 19.43 2.09 -6.54
CA VAL A 159 20.56 3.02 -6.54
C VAL A 159 21.83 2.25 -6.25
N HIS A 160 22.86 2.49 -7.06
CA HIS A 160 24.14 1.84 -6.88
C HIS A 160 25.29 2.75 -7.31
N PRO A 161 26.52 2.51 -6.84
CA PRO A 161 27.70 3.25 -7.31
C PRO A 161 27.82 3.23 -8.84
N PHE A 162 28.17 4.36 -9.43
CA PHE A 162 28.54 4.44 -10.84
C PHE A 162 29.99 3.99 -11.00
N GLN A 163 30.18 2.75 -11.45
CA GLN A 163 31.50 2.13 -11.60
C GLN A 163 32.11 2.47 -12.96
N ALA A 164 32.71 3.66 -13.08
CA ALA A 164 33.33 4.08 -14.33
C ALA A 164 34.51 3.20 -14.74
N GLU A 165 35.19 2.61 -13.75
CA GLU A 165 36.42 1.84 -13.90
C GLU A 165 36.17 0.48 -14.56
N THR A 166 34.95 -0.05 -14.47
CA THR A 166 34.56 -1.32 -15.09
C THR A 166 34.13 -1.15 -16.54
N ILE A 167 33.93 0.09 -17.00
CA ILE A 167 33.46 0.40 -18.35
C ILE A 167 34.69 0.67 -19.24
N HIS A 168 35.19 -0.40 -19.86
CA HIS A 168 36.38 -0.33 -20.71
C HIS A 168 36.23 0.70 -21.84
N GLY A 169 37.15 1.66 -21.90
CA GLY A 169 37.19 2.70 -22.92
C GLY A 169 36.32 3.93 -22.64
N TYR A 170 35.54 3.96 -21.56
CA TYR A 170 34.75 5.12 -21.18
C TYR A 170 35.64 6.29 -20.72
N LYS A 171 35.34 7.48 -21.23
CA LYS A 171 36.00 8.73 -20.82
C LYS A 171 34.94 9.78 -20.51
N CYS A 172 34.88 10.20 -19.25
CA CYS A 172 34.03 11.30 -18.81
C CYS A 172 34.49 12.63 -19.44
N THR A 173 33.59 13.30 -20.16
CA THR A 173 33.82 14.58 -20.85
C THR A 173 32.59 15.48 -20.69
N GLY A 174 32.70 16.77 -21.03
CA GLY A 174 31.57 17.71 -20.98
C GLY A 174 31.59 18.70 -19.80
N TYR A 175 32.70 18.83 -19.05
CA TYR A 175 32.77 19.79 -17.96
C TYR A 175 32.49 21.22 -18.44
N ARG A 176 31.35 21.79 -18.02
CA ARG A 176 30.87 23.12 -18.45
C ARG A 176 30.75 23.23 -19.97
N SER A 177 30.30 22.17 -20.64
CA SER A 177 30.17 22.11 -22.10
C SER A 177 31.51 22.25 -22.84
N GLN A 178 32.59 21.77 -22.23
CA GLN A 178 33.92 21.70 -22.84
C GLN A 178 34.35 20.24 -22.98
N ASP A 179 35.27 19.96 -23.90
CA ASP A 179 35.93 18.66 -24.01
C ASP A 179 36.97 18.47 -22.88
N LYS A 180 36.46 18.44 -21.65
CA LYS A 180 37.21 18.30 -20.39
C LYS A 180 36.48 17.36 -19.46
N SER A 181 37.25 16.57 -18.71
CA SER A 181 36.73 15.68 -17.67
C SER A 181 36.35 16.45 -16.40
N PHE A 182 35.55 15.80 -15.56
CA PHE A 182 35.21 16.25 -14.21
C PHE A 182 35.22 15.07 -13.24
N CYS A 183 35.21 15.37 -11.94
CA CYS A 183 35.25 14.35 -10.90
C CYS A 183 33.92 13.57 -10.84
N ILE A 184 34.03 12.25 -10.99
CA ILE A 184 32.92 11.29 -10.86
C ILE A 184 33.12 10.34 -9.67
N ALA A 185 34.13 10.58 -8.83
CA ALA A 185 34.36 9.78 -7.64
C ALA A 185 33.14 9.86 -6.70
N GLY A 186 32.65 8.70 -6.27
CA GLY A 186 31.44 8.59 -5.45
C GLY A 186 30.14 8.93 -6.20
N ALA A 187 30.15 8.97 -7.54
CA ALA A 187 28.93 9.11 -8.31
C ALA A 187 27.99 7.92 -8.12
N LEU A 188 26.69 8.18 -8.23
CA LEU A 188 25.63 7.19 -8.07
C LEU A 188 24.80 7.10 -9.34
N ASN A 189 24.44 5.88 -9.72
CA ASN A 189 23.45 5.60 -10.74
C ASN A 189 22.09 5.37 -10.08
N HIS A 190 21.10 6.17 -10.48
CA HIS A 190 19.74 6.11 -9.97
C HIS A 190 18.84 5.46 -11.03
N ILE A 191 18.14 4.39 -10.66
CA ILE A 191 17.28 3.64 -11.58
C ILE A 191 15.83 3.93 -11.24
N PHE A 192 15.12 4.50 -12.19
CA PHE A 192 13.71 4.89 -12.07
C PHE A 192 12.85 3.99 -12.94
N THR A 193 11.68 3.63 -12.41
CA THR A 193 10.67 2.87 -13.16
C THR A 193 9.31 3.53 -12.99
N ARG A 194 8.38 3.22 -13.89
CA ARG A 194 7.02 3.76 -13.81
C ARG A 194 6.34 3.30 -12.52
N SER A 195 5.57 4.21 -11.95
CA SER A 195 4.68 3.91 -10.84
C SER A 195 3.26 3.66 -11.33
N THR A 196 2.48 2.97 -10.52
CA THR A 196 1.05 2.84 -10.78
C THR A 196 0.35 4.18 -10.53
N PRO A 197 -0.66 4.57 -11.33
CA PRO A 197 -1.39 5.82 -11.14
C PRO A 197 -2.05 5.93 -9.75
N LEU A 198 -2.14 7.16 -9.24
CA LEU A 198 -2.81 7.47 -7.97
C LEU A 198 -4.34 7.49 -8.06
N SER A 199 -4.91 7.60 -9.27
CA SER A 199 -6.36 7.80 -9.47
C SER A 199 -7.17 6.55 -9.12
N LEU A 200 -8.08 6.70 -8.15
CA LEU A 200 -9.09 5.70 -7.78
C LEU A 200 -10.46 6.14 -8.27
N LYS A 201 -11.07 5.32 -9.14
CA LYS A 201 -12.43 5.57 -9.64
C LYS A 201 -13.47 5.03 -8.65
N PRO A 202 -14.58 5.75 -8.41
CA PRO A 202 -15.69 5.21 -7.62
C PRO A 202 -16.12 3.83 -8.11
N MET A 203 -16.47 2.96 -7.17
CA MET A 203 -16.82 1.57 -7.42
C MET A 203 -18.15 1.25 -6.74
N ALA A 204 -19.03 0.57 -7.45
CA ALA A 204 -20.21 -0.05 -6.89
C ALA A 204 -19.97 -1.55 -6.67
N CYS A 205 -20.45 -2.06 -5.56
CA CYS A 205 -20.40 -3.47 -5.22
C CYS A 205 -21.81 -4.06 -5.30
N GLN A 206 -21.93 -5.24 -5.89
CA GLN A 206 -23.16 -6.02 -5.92
C GLN A 206 -23.03 -7.24 -5.00
N ILE A 207 -24.06 -7.43 -4.18
CA ILE A 207 -24.14 -8.50 -3.19
C ILE A 207 -25.53 -9.12 -3.23
N GLN A 208 -25.59 -10.42 -2.98
CA GLN A 208 -26.84 -11.14 -2.82
C GLN A 208 -27.19 -11.23 -1.33
N LEU A 209 -28.28 -10.55 -0.95
CA LEU A 209 -28.85 -10.65 0.40
C LEU A 209 -30.14 -11.46 0.30
N GLU A 210 -30.14 -12.64 0.91
CA GLU A 210 -31.25 -13.59 0.85
C GLU A 210 -31.65 -13.93 -0.61
N SER A 211 -32.76 -13.39 -1.08
CA SER A 211 -33.36 -13.59 -2.42
C SER A 211 -33.21 -12.39 -3.36
N HIS A 212 -32.63 -11.27 -2.91
CA HIS A 212 -32.52 -10.04 -3.68
C HIS A 212 -31.05 -9.66 -3.94
N LYS A 213 -30.77 -9.17 -5.14
CA LYS A 213 -29.51 -8.49 -5.44
C LYS A 213 -29.62 -7.04 -5.01
N VAL A 214 -28.66 -6.58 -4.24
CA VAL A 214 -28.57 -5.18 -3.82
C VAL A 214 -27.20 -4.63 -4.19
N CYS A 215 -27.15 -3.33 -4.43
CA CYS A 215 -25.93 -2.62 -4.77
C CYS A 215 -25.63 -1.56 -3.71
N PHE A 216 -24.35 -1.25 -3.55
CA PHE A 216 -23.91 -0.12 -2.73
C PHE A 216 -22.64 0.52 -3.28
N GLN A 217 -22.47 1.81 -3.02
CA GLN A 217 -21.23 2.52 -3.32
C GLN A 217 -20.18 2.17 -2.28
N VAL A 218 -19.03 1.69 -2.75
CA VAL A 218 -17.91 1.33 -1.88
C VAL A 218 -17.33 2.62 -1.29
N PRO A 219 -17.12 2.70 0.04
CA PRO A 219 -16.44 3.83 0.64
C PRO A 219 -15.09 4.08 -0.05
N GLN A 220 -14.79 5.32 -0.41
CA GLN A 220 -13.64 5.65 -1.27
C GLN A 220 -12.31 5.08 -0.74
N VAL A 221 -12.13 5.02 0.58
CA VAL A 221 -10.96 4.43 1.26
C VAL A 221 -10.75 2.93 0.98
N LEU A 222 -11.80 2.22 0.57
CA LEU A 222 -11.84 0.77 0.36
C LEU A 222 -11.93 0.36 -1.12
N VAL A 223 -12.04 1.30 -2.06
CA VAL A 223 -12.28 1.03 -3.49
C VAL A 223 -11.28 0.04 -4.10
N ASP A 224 -10.00 0.15 -3.72
CA ASP A 224 -8.92 -0.70 -4.20
C ASP A 224 -8.64 -1.92 -3.30
N LYS A 225 -9.43 -2.12 -2.23
CA LYS A 225 -9.18 -3.12 -1.18
C LYS A 225 -10.35 -4.07 -0.93
N ILE A 226 -11.59 -3.66 -1.22
CA ILE A 226 -12.80 -4.38 -0.76
C ILE A 226 -12.90 -5.83 -1.23
N ASN A 227 -12.37 -6.15 -2.42
CA ASN A 227 -12.41 -7.51 -2.97
C ASN A 227 -11.11 -7.86 -3.71
N ARG A 228 -10.00 -7.93 -2.97
CA ARG A 228 -8.69 -8.28 -3.53
C ARG A 228 -8.41 -9.78 -3.62
N GLY A 229 -9.31 -10.62 -3.10
CA GLY A 229 -9.20 -12.07 -3.22
C GLY A 229 -7.96 -12.67 -2.56
N PHE A 230 -7.38 -12.04 -1.54
CA PHE A 230 -6.09 -12.49 -0.96
C PHE A 230 -6.14 -13.93 -0.48
N LEU A 231 -7.28 -14.37 0.09
CA LEU A 231 -7.49 -15.72 0.61
C LEU A 231 -8.07 -16.70 -0.44
N GLU A 232 -8.36 -16.27 -1.66
CA GLU A 232 -8.93 -17.15 -2.70
C GLU A 232 -7.97 -18.26 -3.12
N LEU A 233 -8.51 -19.39 -3.59
CA LEU A 233 -7.78 -20.63 -3.92
C LEU A 233 -6.65 -20.53 -4.98
N ASN A 234 -6.64 -19.45 -5.77
CA ASN A 234 -5.61 -19.17 -6.78
C ASN A 234 -4.68 -17.99 -6.42
N SER A 235 -4.90 -17.35 -5.26
CA SER A 235 -4.06 -16.27 -4.77
C SER A 235 -2.68 -16.77 -4.32
N ASN A 236 -1.63 -16.06 -4.72
CA ASN A 236 -0.26 -16.24 -4.24
C ASN A 236 0.11 -15.24 -3.13
N HIS A 237 -0.89 -14.52 -2.60
CA HIS A 237 -0.64 -13.47 -1.62
C HIS A 237 -0.06 -14.04 -0.33
N PRO A 238 0.96 -13.40 0.29
CA PRO A 238 1.61 -13.94 1.48
C PRO A 238 0.66 -14.11 2.68
N VAL A 239 -0.39 -13.29 2.78
CA VAL A 239 -1.45 -13.44 3.82
C VAL A 239 -2.12 -14.81 3.76
N ARG A 240 -2.36 -15.33 2.56
CA ARG A 240 -2.91 -16.67 2.40
C ARG A 240 -1.90 -17.74 2.77
N THR A 241 -0.65 -17.60 2.34
CA THR A 241 0.42 -18.52 2.73
C THR A 241 0.54 -18.61 4.25
N VAL A 242 0.44 -17.47 4.96
CA VAL A 242 0.39 -17.43 6.43
C VAL A 242 -0.85 -18.16 6.97
N LYS A 243 -2.05 -17.89 6.44
CA LYS A 243 -3.29 -18.61 6.83
C LYS A 243 -3.11 -20.12 6.68
N GLU A 244 -2.73 -20.60 5.50
CA GLU A 244 -2.62 -22.04 5.19
C GLU A 244 -1.61 -22.74 6.09
N LYS A 245 -0.45 -22.12 6.32
CA LYS A 245 0.57 -22.68 7.22
C LYS A 245 0.13 -22.65 8.69
N LEU A 246 -0.51 -21.57 9.16
CA LEU A 246 -1.09 -21.52 10.52
C LEU A 246 -2.12 -22.63 10.73
N THR A 247 -3.05 -22.80 9.78
CA THR A 247 -4.05 -23.86 9.82
C THR A 247 -3.37 -25.24 9.84
N THR A 248 -2.34 -25.45 9.02
CA THR A 248 -1.60 -26.72 8.97
C THR A 248 -0.91 -27.05 10.29
N GLU A 249 -0.24 -26.08 10.92
CA GLU A 249 0.42 -26.29 12.22
C GLU A 249 -0.59 -26.52 13.35
N LEU A 250 -1.70 -25.76 13.38
CA LEU A 250 -2.77 -25.94 14.37
C LEU A 250 -3.45 -27.31 14.24
N SER A 251 -3.47 -27.90 13.04
CA SER A 251 -4.05 -29.24 12.79
C SER A 251 -3.35 -30.36 13.56
N GLN A 252 -2.10 -30.12 13.98
CA GLN A 252 -1.33 -31.07 14.77
C GLN A 252 -1.80 -31.13 16.23
N ALA A 253 -2.43 -30.06 16.72
CA ALA A 253 -2.92 -29.95 18.09
C ALA A 253 -4.45 -30.15 18.22
N PHE A 254 -5.21 -29.81 17.18
CA PHE A 254 -6.68 -29.88 17.19
C PHE A 254 -7.21 -30.50 15.90
N PRO A 255 -8.30 -31.31 15.95
CA PRO A 255 -9.11 -31.59 14.77
C PRO A 255 -9.66 -30.26 14.22
N LEU A 256 -9.44 -29.98 12.93
CA LEU A 256 -9.84 -28.72 12.31
C LEU A 256 -11.01 -28.88 11.36
N GLN A 257 -11.92 -27.91 11.41
CA GLN A 257 -12.92 -27.68 10.38
C GLN A 257 -12.73 -26.27 9.82
N ASP A 258 -12.11 -26.17 8.64
CA ASP A 258 -11.98 -24.90 7.94
C ASP A 258 -13.31 -24.58 7.25
N ALA A 259 -14.02 -23.61 7.81
CA ALA A 259 -15.22 -23.06 7.22
C ALA A 259 -14.81 -21.81 6.43
N ASP A 260 -14.21 -22.00 5.26
CA ASP A 260 -14.00 -20.95 4.26
C ASP A 260 -15.36 -20.55 3.67
N CYS A 261 -16.22 -20.01 4.50
CA CYS A 261 -17.53 -19.52 4.12
C CYS A 261 -17.32 -18.18 3.42
N CYS A 262 -17.84 -18.05 2.20
CA CYS A 262 -18.06 -16.76 1.54
C CYS A 262 -19.14 -15.97 2.32
N LEU A 263 -18.81 -15.56 3.53
CA LEU A 263 -19.68 -14.77 4.39
C LEU A 263 -19.87 -13.40 3.76
N SER A 264 -21.11 -12.91 3.73
CA SER A 264 -21.41 -11.56 3.27
C SER A 264 -20.55 -10.53 4.03
N PRO A 265 -19.91 -9.57 3.34
CA PRO A 265 -19.17 -8.51 4.00
C PRO A 265 -20.11 -7.54 4.76
N LEU A 266 -21.41 -7.54 4.44
CA LEU A 266 -22.41 -6.76 5.16
C LEU A 266 -23.03 -7.55 6.30
N HIS A 267 -23.22 -6.84 7.40
CA HIS A 267 -23.98 -7.32 8.54
C HIS A 267 -25.24 -6.46 8.73
N GLN A 268 -26.35 -7.12 9.07
CA GLN A 268 -27.62 -6.49 9.45
C GLN A 268 -27.86 -6.77 10.94
N GLY A 269 -27.90 -5.73 11.76
CA GLY A 269 -28.16 -5.90 13.19
C GLY A 269 -27.73 -4.69 14.02
N HIS A 270 -28.20 -4.64 15.27
CA HIS A 270 -27.72 -3.70 16.27
C HIS A 270 -26.50 -4.30 16.99
N LEU A 271 -25.30 -3.76 16.77
CA LEU A 271 -24.19 -3.98 17.70
C LEU A 271 -24.44 -3.05 18.89
N ASN A 272 -25.10 -3.55 19.94
CA ASN A 272 -25.44 -2.73 21.12
C ASN A 272 -24.22 -2.24 21.91
N GLU A 273 -23.00 -2.69 21.59
CA GLU A 273 -21.79 -2.45 22.38
C GLU A 273 -20.59 -1.88 21.60
N VAL A 274 -20.69 -1.66 20.27
CA VAL A 274 -19.56 -1.17 19.46
C VAL A 274 -19.70 0.31 19.13
N CYS A 275 -18.59 1.05 19.23
CA CYS A 275 -18.57 2.48 18.89
C CYS A 275 -18.98 2.73 17.42
N HIS A 276 -20.10 3.44 17.22
CA HIS A 276 -20.66 3.72 15.88
C HIS A 276 -19.70 4.49 14.96
N SER A 277 -18.74 5.25 15.51
CA SER A 277 -17.75 6.00 14.74
C SER A 277 -16.72 5.09 14.04
N ASN A 278 -16.54 3.85 14.51
CA ASN A 278 -15.61 2.87 13.94
C ASN A 278 -16.22 2.10 12.76
N LEU A 279 -17.51 2.27 12.46
CA LEU A 279 -18.22 1.48 11.45
C LEU A 279 -18.33 2.20 10.10
N PHE A 280 -18.18 1.43 9.03
CA PHE A 280 -18.54 1.86 7.68
C PHE A 280 -20.01 1.56 7.41
N TRP A 281 -20.85 2.56 7.62
CA TRP A 281 -22.28 2.50 7.27
C TRP A 281 -22.48 2.52 5.77
N ILE A 282 -23.36 1.64 5.30
CA ILE A 282 -23.66 1.42 3.89
C ILE A 282 -25.15 1.64 3.65
N SER A 283 -25.44 2.53 2.71
CA SER A 283 -26.78 2.70 2.14
C SER A 283 -26.96 1.75 0.97
N LEU A 284 -27.96 0.89 1.06
CA LEU A 284 -28.32 -0.03 -0.02
C LEU A 284 -29.27 0.65 -1.00
N SER A 285 -29.03 0.45 -2.30
CA SER A 285 -30.00 0.78 -3.34
C SER A 285 -30.55 -0.50 -3.98
N PRO A 286 -31.86 -0.56 -4.29
CA PRO A 286 -32.41 -1.62 -5.13
C PRO A 286 -31.81 -1.54 -6.54
N GLU A 287 -31.77 -2.66 -7.25
CA GLU A 287 -31.25 -2.74 -8.62
C GLU A 287 -32.18 -1.96 -9.57
N GLU A 288 -31.86 -0.70 -9.87
CA GLU A 288 -32.47 0.01 -11.00
C GLU A 288 -31.74 -0.38 -12.29
N THR A 289 -32.49 -0.81 -13.30
CA THR A 289 -31.96 -0.98 -14.66
C THR A 289 -31.35 0.35 -15.13
N PRO A 290 -30.06 0.40 -15.51
CA PRO A 290 -29.42 1.67 -15.83
C PRO A 290 -30.11 2.33 -17.02
N SER A 291 -30.47 3.61 -16.87
CA SER A 291 -31.05 4.41 -17.94
C SER A 291 -29.98 4.72 -19.00
N ALA A 292 -30.41 4.92 -20.26
CA ALA A 292 -29.53 5.11 -21.41
C ALA A 292 -28.59 6.34 -21.32
N GLU A 293 -28.80 7.24 -20.34
CA GLU A 293 -27.96 8.44 -20.15
C GLU A 293 -26.69 8.17 -19.31
N GLU A 294 -26.68 7.15 -18.44
CA GLU A 294 -25.51 6.77 -17.61
C GLU A 294 -24.39 6.10 -18.43
N MET A 295 -24.69 5.67 -19.66
CA MET A 295 -23.72 5.07 -20.59
C MET A 295 -22.66 6.04 -21.13
N SER A 296 -22.76 7.35 -20.84
CA SER A 296 -21.84 8.38 -21.32
C SER A 296 -20.67 8.69 -20.36
N HIS A 297 -20.75 8.30 -19.08
CA HIS A 297 -19.72 8.54 -18.09
C HIS A 297 -19.06 7.24 -17.61
N GLY A 298 -18.05 6.79 -18.36
CA GLY A 298 -16.95 5.91 -17.92
C GLY A 298 -17.28 4.82 -16.88
N LEU A 299 -17.76 3.67 -17.38
CA LEU A 299 -17.95 2.36 -16.70
C LEU A 299 -17.39 2.26 -15.26
N ALA A 300 -18.27 2.35 -14.26
CA ALA A 300 -17.99 1.86 -12.91
C ALA A 300 -17.82 0.33 -12.97
N LYS A 301 -16.67 -0.18 -12.55
CA LYS A 301 -16.46 -1.64 -12.43
C LYS A 301 -17.40 -2.17 -11.35
N ALA A 302 -18.42 -2.95 -11.73
CA ALA A 302 -19.23 -3.70 -10.78
C ALA A 302 -18.46 -4.93 -10.33
N VAL A 303 -18.27 -5.08 -9.01
CA VAL A 303 -17.68 -6.29 -8.41
C VAL A 303 -18.80 -7.06 -7.72
N SER A 304 -18.95 -8.34 -8.06
CA SER A 304 -19.97 -9.22 -7.47
C SER A 304 -19.36 -10.15 -6.42
N PHE A 305 -19.95 -10.21 -5.23
CA PHE A 305 -19.72 -11.32 -4.31
C PHE A 305 -20.74 -12.43 -4.59
N SER A 306 -20.27 -13.60 -5.03
CA SER A 306 -21.12 -14.79 -5.16
C SER A 306 -21.13 -15.57 -3.84
N PRO A 307 -22.28 -15.79 -3.18
CA PRO A 307 -22.36 -16.78 -2.12
C PRO A 307 -22.33 -18.18 -2.76
N VAL A 308 -21.26 -18.94 -2.55
CA VAL A 308 -21.29 -20.39 -2.80
C VAL A 308 -21.89 -21.04 -1.57
N GLY A 309 -23.10 -21.58 -1.72
CA GLY A 309 -23.77 -22.38 -0.70
C GLY A 309 -24.75 -21.61 0.18
N SER A 310 -25.97 -21.37 -0.30
CA SER A 310 -27.09 -21.12 0.60
C SER A 310 -27.41 -22.42 1.34
N CYS A 311 -27.09 -22.48 2.64
CA CYS A 311 -27.66 -23.49 3.52
C CYS A 311 -29.18 -23.26 3.58
N ARG A 312 -29.92 -24.16 2.95
CA ARG A 312 -31.39 -24.15 2.86
C ARG A 312 -31.94 -24.53 4.24
N GLY A 313 -32.37 -23.54 5.02
CA GLY A 313 -33.07 -23.75 6.30
C GLY A 313 -34.46 -23.14 6.23
N THR A 314 -35.48 -23.99 6.13
CA THR A 314 -36.89 -23.63 6.27
C THR A 314 -37.22 -23.45 7.75
N ASP A 315 -37.27 -22.22 8.25
CA ASP A 315 -37.94 -21.92 9.51
C ASP A 315 -39.26 -21.19 9.24
N LYS A 316 -40.33 -21.97 9.28
CA LYS A 316 -41.66 -21.45 9.60
C LYS A 316 -41.67 -21.23 11.11
N ASN A 317 -41.78 -19.98 11.55
CA ASN A 317 -42.80 -19.52 12.50
C ASN A 317 -42.44 -18.14 13.07
N GLY A 318 -43.39 -17.21 12.97
CA GLY A 318 -43.42 -15.98 13.77
C GLY A 318 -43.31 -14.67 12.99
N TRP A 319 -44.19 -14.43 12.00
CA TRP A 319 -44.39 -13.06 11.51
C TRP A 319 -45.84 -12.62 11.72
N VAL A 320 -46.03 -11.70 12.66
CA VAL A 320 -47.22 -10.84 12.72
C VAL A 320 -47.11 -9.90 11.53
N ALA A 321 -48.10 -9.95 10.65
CA ALA A 321 -48.20 -9.13 9.46
C ALA A 321 -48.17 -7.64 9.82
N ALA A 322 -47.07 -6.95 9.47
CA ALA A 322 -47.06 -5.50 9.33
C ALA A 322 -47.40 -5.17 7.87
N ARG A 323 -48.46 -4.37 7.71
CA ARG A 323 -49.07 -3.94 6.46
C ARG A 323 -48.07 -3.25 5.51
N GLU A 324 -48.41 -3.37 4.23
CA GLU A 324 -47.89 -2.58 3.11
C GLU A 324 -47.65 -1.11 3.45
N GLY A 325 -46.50 -0.60 3.00
CA GLY A 325 -46.22 0.84 2.94
C GLY A 325 -45.24 1.36 4.00
N CYS A 326 -43.99 0.90 3.99
CA CYS A 326 -42.85 1.74 4.38
C CYS A 326 -41.54 1.13 3.88
N CYS A 327 -40.90 1.75 2.88
CA CYS A 327 -39.55 1.39 2.46
C CYS A 327 -38.56 1.94 3.50
N VAL A 328 -38.46 1.26 4.66
CA VAL A 328 -37.41 1.54 5.63
C VAL A 328 -36.11 1.02 5.00
N SER A 329 -35.27 1.94 4.52
CA SER A 329 -33.90 1.62 4.09
C SER A 329 -33.22 0.80 5.19
N LYS A 330 -33.01 -0.50 4.98
CA LYS A 330 -32.30 -1.35 5.95
C LYS A 330 -30.86 -0.84 6.05
N LEU A 331 -30.55 -0.09 7.11
CA LEU A 331 -29.21 0.43 7.36
C LEU A 331 -28.27 -0.76 7.61
N CYS A 332 -27.26 -0.93 6.75
CA CYS A 332 -26.27 -2.00 6.86
C CYS A 332 -24.90 -1.40 7.16
N TYR A 333 -23.96 -2.20 7.64
CA TYR A 333 -22.57 -1.79 7.74
C TYR A 333 -21.64 -2.92 7.29
N LEU A 334 -20.43 -2.54 6.86
CA LEU A 334 -19.37 -3.51 6.60
C LEU A 334 -18.91 -4.10 7.94
N ARG A 335 -18.87 -5.43 8.01
CA ARG A 335 -18.57 -6.15 9.25
C ARG A 335 -17.21 -5.73 9.82
N PRO A 336 -17.13 -5.36 11.11
CA PRO A 336 -15.87 -4.98 11.73
C PRO A 336 -15.12 -6.19 12.30
N SER A 337 -15.78 -7.32 12.56
CA SER A 337 -15.15 -8.56 13.01
C SER A 337 -15.92 -9.77 12.46
N LEU A 338 -15.24 -10.90 12.35
CA LEU A 338 -15.85 -12.21 12.09
C LEU A 338 -16.41 -12.86 13.37
N LEU A 339 -16.11 -12.34 14.56
CA LEU A 339 -16.61 -12.88 15.82
C LEU A 339 -18.15 -13.04 15.85
N PRO A 340 -18.97 -12.03 15.44
CA PRO A 340 -20.43 -12.19 15.38
C PRO A 340 -20.87 -13.30 14.41
N CYS A 341 -20.11 -13.53 13.34
CA CYS A 341 -20.40 -14.61 12.41
C CYS A 341 -20.09 -15.97 13.05
N ALA A 342 -18.98 -16.07 13.77
CA ALA A 342 -18.62 -17.26 14.53
C ALA A 342 -19.71 -17.59 15.55
N GLN A 343 -20.09 -16.64 16.39
CA GLN A 343 -21.15 -16.75 17.40
C GLN A 343 -22.48 -17.22 16.79
N ALA A 344 -22.90 -16.63 15.67
CA ALA A 344 -24.11 -17.04 14.97
C ALA A 344 -24.05 -18.49 14.43
N MET A 345 -22.87 -18.98 14.02
CA MET A 345 -22.68 -20.37 13.61
C MET A 345 -22.79 -21.33 14.80
N ILE A 346 -22.27 -20.94 15.97
CA ILE A 346 -22.38 -21.71 17.20
C ILE A 346 -23.84 -21.88 17.61
N GLN A 347 -24.61 -20.79 17.59
CA GLN A 347 -26.04 -20.80 17.95
C GLN A 347 -26.87 -21.72 17.04
N ARG A 348 -26.39 -21.99 15.82
CA ARG A 348 -27.03 -22.91 14.86
C ARG A 348 -26.62 -24.37 15.05
N GLY A 349 -25.84 -24.69 16.09
CA GLY A 349 -25.38 -26.05 16.39
C GLY A 349 -24.31 -26.57 15.44
N ALA A 350 -23.54 -25.68 14.80
CA ALA A 350 -22.54 -26.06 13.79
C ALA A 350 -21.20 -26.57 14.37
N LEU A 351 -21.03 -26.62 15.70
CA LEU A 351 -19.78 -27.01 16.34
C LEU A 351 -19.84 -28.42 16.94
N LEU A 352 -18.82 -29.22 16.61
CA LEU A 352 -18.53 -30.47 17.29
C LEU A 352 -17.61 -30.18 18.49
N PRO A 353 -17.96 -30.60 19.72
CA PRO A 353 -17.10 -30.42 20.89
C PRO A 353 -15.68 -30.94 20.64
N GLY A 354 -14.67 -30.16 21.04
CA GLY A 354 -13.26 -30.48 20.85
C GLY A 354 -12.71 -30.30 19.42
N THR A 355 -13.53 -29.87 18.46
CA THR A 355 -13.08 -29.50 17.10
C THR A 355 -12.85 -28.00 17.03
N LEU A 356 -11.72 -27.58 16.45
CA LEU A 356 -11.40 -26.18 16.23
C LEU A 356 -11.95 -25.74 14.87
N GLN A 357 -12.94 -24.84 14.90
CA GLN A 357 -13.51 -24.24 13.70
C GLN A 357 -12.69 -23.00 13.31
N VAL A 358 -12.33 -22.90 12.04
CA VAL A 358 -11.58 -21.78 11.49
C VAL A 358 -12.48 -20.98 10.57
N LEU A 359 -12.53 -19.67 10.80
CA LEU A 359 -13.19 -18.69 9.93
C LEU A 359 -12.16 -17.64 9.53
N SER A 360 -12.07 -17.31 8.24
CA SER A 360 -11.14 -16.30 7.76
C SER A 360 -11.77 -15.39 6.71
N GLY A 361 -11.41 -14.12 6.72
CA GLY A 361 -11.98 -13.17 5.76
C GLY A 361 -11.66 -11.71 6.05
N PRO A 362 -11.95 -10.81 5.11
CA PRO A 362 -11.75 -9.38 5.30
C PRO A 362 -12.76 -8.80 6.29
N VAL A 363 -12.28 -7.87 7.10
CA VAL A 363 -13.06 -7.06 8.04
C VAL A 363 -12.71 -5.57 7.87
N PHE A 364 -13.63 -4.69 8.23
CA PHE A 364 -13.55 -3.27 7.89
C PHE A 364 -13.82 -2.39 9.12
N ARG A 365 -12.88 -1.51 9.45
CA ARG A 365 -12.96 -0.63 10.62
C ARG A 365 -12.48 0.76 10.25
N LYS A 366 -13.19 1.83 10.62
CA LYS A 366 -12.59 3.15 10.62
C LYS A 366 -11.59 3.22 11.77
N CYS A 367 -10.42 3.79 11.50
CA CYS A 367 -9.32 3.86 12.44
C CYS A 367 -8.48 5.11 12.21
N LEU A 368 -7.67 5.45 13.20
CA LEU A 368 -6.71 6.53 13.09
C LEU A 368 -5.62 6.16 12.06
N ILE A 369 -4.91 7.17 11.59
CA ILE A 369 -3.75 7.00 10.70
C ILE A 369 -2.55 6.89 11.62
N ALA A 370 -2.17 5.65 11.89
CA ALA A 370 -0.98 5.29 12.63
C ALA A 370 -0.30 4.09 11.96
N PRO A 371 0.98 3.83 12.26
CA PRO A 371 1.62 2.59 11.88
C PRO A 371 0.78 1.40 12.32
N TYR A 372 0.61 0.39 11.46
CA TYR A 372 -0.16 -0.84 11.74
C TYR A 372 -1.68 -0.67 11.92
N SER A 373 -2.21 0.54 11.74
CA SER A 373 -3.65 0.82 11.75
C SER A 373 -4.25 0.73 10.34
N MET A 374 -4.92 -0.39 10.08
CA MET A 374 -5.48 -0.73 8.77
C MET A 374 -7.00 -0.57 8.77
N PRO A 375 -7.59 0.18 7.83
CA PRO A 375 -9.04 0.30 7.74
C PRO A 375 -9.72 -0.97 7.22
N VAL A 376 -8.92 -1.89 6.65
CA VAL A 376 -9.29 -3.20 6.17
C VAL A 376 -8.14 -4.17 6.37
N PHE A 377 -8.43 -5.37 6.84
CA PHE A 377 -7.45 -6.43 7.04
C PHE A 377 -8.14 -7.80 7.06
N HIS A 378 -7.38 -8.89 7.00
CA HIS A 378 -7.92 -10.24 7.13
C HIS A 378 -7.86 -10.69 8.59
N GLU A 379 -9.03 -11.05 9.13
CA GLU A 379 -9.15 -11.68 10.44
C GLU A 379 -9.25 -13.20 10.27
N MET A 380 -8.59 -13.96 11.15
CA MET A 380 -8.77 -15.39 11.34
C MET A 380 -9.34 -15.62 12.72
N VAL A 381 -10.57 -16.12 12.81
CA VAL A 381 -11.23 -16.47 14.06
C VAL A 381 -11.22 -17.99 14.22
N LEU A 382 -10.68 -18.42 15.35
CA LEU A 382 -10.67 -19.81 15.80
C LEU A 382 -11.71 -19.96 16.89
N ALA A 383 -12.64 -20.90 16.75
CA ALA A 383 -13.69 -21.16 17.73
C ALA A 383 -13.63 -22.63 18.17
N CYS A 384 -13.64 -22.88 19.48
CA CYS A 384 -13.65 -24.22 20.05
C CYS A 384 -14.72 -24.31 21.16
N ALA A 385 -15.61 -25.30 21.05
CA ALA A 385 -16.55 -25.64 22.12
C ALA A 385 -15.93 -26.74 23.01
N VAL A 386 -15.88 -26.50 24.31
CA VAL A 386 -15.28 -27.41 25.30
C VAL A 386 -16.12 -27.49 26.57
N ASP A 387 -15.96 -28.54 27.35
CA ASP A 387 -16.58 -28.64 28.67
C ASP A 387 -16.06 -27.52 29.57
N ARG A 388 -16.95 -26.90 30.37
CA ARG A 388 -16.60 -25.81 31.29
C ARG A 388 -15.47 -26.16 32.26
N SER A 389 -15.34 -27.43 32.64
CA SER A 389 -14.25 -27.92 33.49
C SER A 389 -12.87 -27.84 32.82
N THR A 390 -12.82 -27.83 31.49
CA THR A 390 -11.59 -27.85 30.68
C THR A 390 -11.29 -26.52 29.99
N GLU A 391 -12.13 -25.50 30.20
CA GLU A 391 -12.02 -24.18 29.55
C GLU A 391 -10.61 -23.58 29.65
N ASN A 392 -10.08 -23.45 30.87
CA ASN A 392 -8.74 -22.87 31.10
C ASN A 392 -7.62 -23.70 30.44
N SER A 393 -7.77 -25.03 30.43
CA SER A 393 -6.80 -25.92 29.77
C SER A 393 -6.84 -25.73 28.24
N CYS A 394 -8.05 -25.62 27.66
CA CYS A 394 -8.22 -25.31 26.25
C CYS A 394 -7.58 -23.97 25.86
N ILE A 395 -7.80 -22.94 26.67
CA ILE A 395 -7.22 -21.60 26.45
C ILE A 395 -5.70 -21.66 26.44
N GLN A 396 -5.09 -22.33 27.43
CA GLN A 396 -3.64 -22.50 27.48
C GLN A 396 -3.08 -23.32 26.31
N MET A 397 -3.74 -24.41 25.93
CA MET A 397 -3.34 -25.22 24.78
C MET A 397 -3.44 -24.43 23.47
N LEU A 398 -4.55 -23.71 23.26
CA LEU A 398 -4.76 -22.89 22.07
C LEU A 398 -3.71 -21.78 21.99
N ALA A 399 -3.47 -21.06 23.10
CA ALA A 399 -2.47 -20.02 23.17
C ALA A 399 -1.05 -20.55 22.87
N SER A 400 -0.69 -21.69 23.46
CA SER A 400 0.61 -22.34 23.21
C SER A 400 0.75 -22.80 21.76
N SER A 401 -0.32 -23.37 21.19
CA SER A 401 -0.34 -23.85 19.81
C SER A 401 -0.21 -22.71 18.81
N ILE A 402 -0.95 -21.60 19.00
CA ILE A 402 -0.83 -20.39 18.17
C ILE A 402 0.58 -19.83 18.28
N ARG A 403 1.12 -19.68 19.50
CA ARG A 403 2.48 -19.17 19.73
C ARG A 403 3.53 -20.01 19.00
N THR A 404 3.43 -21.34 19.12
CA THR A 404 4.37 -22.29 18.49
C THR A 404 4.25 -22.25 16.97
N SER A 405 3.03 -22.15 16.44
CA SER A 405 2.75 -22.04 15.01
C SER A 405 3.35 -20.76 14.41
N ILE A 406 3.14 -19.61 15.05
CA ILE A 406 3.71 -18.33 14.62
C ILE A 406 5.25 -18.38 14.70
N HIS A 407 5.80 -19.03 15.73
CA HIS A 407 7.26 -19.17 15.89
C HIS A 407 7.87 -20.03 14.77
N SER A 408 7.24 -21.17 14.44
CA SER A 408 7.64 -22.02 13.31
C SER A 408 7.65 -21.24 11.99
N LEU A 409 6.60 -20.47 11.74
CA LEU A 409 6.48 -19.60 10.57
C LEU A 409 7.57 -18.55 10.48
N HIS A 410 7.84 -17.88 11.60
CA HIS A 410 8.86 -16.85 11.68
C HIS A 410 10.27 -17.44 11.46
N GLN A 411 10.56 -18.64 11.99
CA GLN A 411 11.83 -19.34 11.76
C GLN A 411 12.01 -19.82 10.31
N ALA A 412 10.93 -20.12 9.60
CA ALA A 412 11.00 -20.53 8.20
C ALA A 412 11.49 -19.41 7.26
N VAL A 413 11.37 -18.13 7.67
CA VAL A 413 11.85 -16.98 6.91
C VAL A 413 13.29 -16.65 7.33
N SER A 414 14.25 -17.00 6.47
CA SER A 414 15.67 -16.74 6.71
C SER A 414 15.94 -15.23 6.82
N GLY A 415 16.42 -14.77 7.99
CA GLY A 415 16.89 -13.40 8.22
C GLY A 415 16.09 -12.56 9.22
N CYS A 416 14.88 -12.99 9.63
CA CYS A 416 14.12 -12.32 10.69
C CYS A 416 14.59 -12.76 12.09
N ARG A 417 14.86 -11.80 12.98
CA ARG A 417 15.03 -12.03 14.42
C ARG A 417 13.85 -11.41 15.16
N GLY A 418 13.08 -12.22 15.87
CA GLY A 418 11.85 -11.79 16.50
C GLY A 418 11.44 -12.76 17.58
N ASN A 419 10.85 -12.22 18.65
CA ASN A 419 10.34 -12.96 19.79
C ASN A 419 8.82 -12.84 19.83
N ILE A 420 8.15 -13.91 20.21
CA ILE A 420 6.69 -13.92 20.39
C ILE A 420 6.41 -14.04 21.87
N SER A 421 5.66 -13.09 22.41
CA SER A 421 5.29 -13.04 23.82
C SER A 421 3.77 -13.14 23.98
N LEU A 422 3.34 -13.99 24.90
CA LEU A 422 1.95 -14.10 25.30
C LEU A 422 1.77 -13.32 26.60
N TRP A 423 0.80 -12.41 26.63
CA TRP A 423 0.53 -11.56 27.79
C TRP A 423 -0.87 -11.83 28.31
N GLU A 424 -0.98 -12.08 29.62
CA GLU A 424 -2.28 -12.09 30.31
C GLU A 424 -2.86 -10.68 30.34
N ALA A 425 -4.18 -10.56 30.13
CA ALA A 425 -4.86 -9.27 30.11
C ALA A 425 -4.70 -8.48 31.42
N ALA A 426 -4.49 -9.15 32.55
CA ALA A 426 -4.24 -8.53 33.85
C ALA A 426 -2.88 -7.82 33.96
N ASN A 427 -1.90 -8.17 33.12
CA ASN A 427 -0.55 -7.59 33.11
C ASN A 427 -0.39 -6.47 32.07
N PHE A 428 -1.50 -6.03 31.45
CA PHE A 428 -1.49 -5.01 30.41
C PHE A 428 -1.47 -3.59 31.01
N GLU A 429 -0.34 -3.19 31.62
CA GLU A 429 -0.15 -1.84 32.14
C GLU A 429 0.64 -0.93 31.16
N THR A 430 0.09 0.27 30.89
CA THR A 430 0.73 1.51 30.38
C THR A 430 1.22 1.64 28.94
N ALA A 431 1.07 0.66 28.05
CA ALA A 431 1.29 0.87 26.60
C ALA A 431 -0.04 1.16 25.90
N GLU A 432 -0.11 2.21 25.07
CA GLU A 432 -1.29 2.49 24.24
C GLU A 432 -1.65 1.23 23.43
N PRO A 433 -2.84 0.63 23.63
CA PRO A 433 -3.21 -0.57 22.92
C PRO A 433 -3.30 -0.27 21.43
N SER A 434 -2.75 -1.15 20.59
CA SER A 434 -2.92 -1.07 19.13
C SER A 434 -4.42 -0.95 18.79
N ASP A 435 -4.76 -0.28 17.69
CA ASP A 435 -6.16 -0.14 17.23
C ASP A 435 -6.92 -1.48 17.18
N PHE A 436 -6.23 -2.57 16.82
CA PHE A 436 -6.78 -3.92 16.86
C PHE A 436 -7.18 -4.32 18.30
N ALA A 437 -6.23 -4.33 19.24
CA ALA A 437 -6.50 -4.64 20.64
C ALA A 437 -7.56 -3.72 21.29
N ALA A 438 -7.51 -2.42 21.01
CA ALA A 438 -8.46 -1.44 21.52
C ALA A 438 -9.90 -1.73 21.04
N PHE A 439 -10.07 -2.11 19.78
CA PHE A 439 -11.36 -2.53 19.24
C PHE A 439 -11.81 -3.88 19.82
N GLU A 440 -10.93 -4.88 19.84
CA GLU A 440 -11.25 -6.21 20.35
C GLU A 440 -11.67 -6.21 21.83
N SER A 441 -11.18 -5.24 22.60
CA SER A 441 -11.52 -5.06 24.03
C SER A 441 -12.95 -4.51 24.22
N GLN A 442 -13.53 -3.87 23.21
CA GLN A 442 -14.91 -3.39 23.23
C GLN A 442 -15.93 -4.52 22.97
N LEU A 443 -15.51 -5.62 22.35
CA LEU A 443 -16.42 -6.73 22.01
C LEU A 443 -16.75 -7.64 23.18
N SER A 444 -15.77 -7.89 24.06
CA SER A 444 -15.90 -8.81 25.21
C SER A 444 -14.64 -8.77 26.07
N LYS A 445 -14.71 -9.37 27.27
CA LYS A 445 -13.55 -9.53 28.14
C LYS A 445 -12.47 -10.42 27.50
N ILE A 446 -11.29 -9.84 27.28
CA ILE A 446 -10.11 -10.56 26.77
C ILE A 446 -9.38 -11.25 27.92
N GLN A 447 -8.90 -12.47 27.68
CA GLN A 447 -8.08 -13.22 28.64
C GLN A 447 -6.58 -13.10 28.32
N TYR A 448 -6.22 -13.25 27.05
CA TYR A 448 -4.83 -13.19 26.59
C TYR A 448 -4.68 -12.29 25.36
N PHE A 449 -3.57 -11.55 25.33
CA PHE A 449 -3.08 -10.84 24.16
C PHE A 449 -1.89 -11.60 23.56
N ILE A 450 -1.91 -11.77 22.24
CA ILE A 450 -0.81 -12.36 21.48
C ILE A 450 0.00 -11.22 20.89
N ARG A 451 1.22 -11.04 21.38
CA ARG A 451 2.11 -9.95 20.97
C ARG A 451 3.32 -10.51 20.24
N MET A 452 3.70 -9.84 19.17
CA MET A 452 4.88 -10.19 18.40
C MET A 452 5.83 -9.00 18.39
N GLU A 453 7.10 -9.29 18.69
CA GLU A 453 8.18 -8.31 18.76
C GLU A 453 9.24 -8.67 17.73
N VAL A 454 9.47 -7.76 16.78
CA VAL A 454 10.49 -7.92 15.74
C VAL A 454 11.31 -6.63 15.73
N ASP A 455 12.60 -6.76 16.02
CA ASP A 455 13.52 -5.64 16.20
C ASP A 455 12.97 -4.55 17.16
N ALA A 456 12.76 -3.32 16.68
CA ALA A 456 12.23 -2.19 17.46
C ALA A 456 10.70 -2.09 17.44
N PHE A 457 10.01 -3.07 16.84
CA PHE A 457 8.57 -3.06 16.65
C PHE A 457 7.88 -4.10 17.51
N SER A 458 6.78 -3.71 18.16
CA SER A 458 6.04 -4.57 19.06
C SER A 458 4.54 -4.30 18.87
N CYS A 459 3.79 -5.29 18.39
CA CYS A 459 2.38 -5.13 18.03
C CYS A 459 1.52 -6.30 18.54
N CYS A 460 0.28 -6.00 18.93
CA CYS A 460 -0.71 -7.02 19.26
C CYS A 460 -1.30 -7.58 17.95
N VAL A 461 -1.08 -8.86 17.72
CA VAL A 461 -1.47 -9.56 16.49
C VAL A 461 -2.66 -10.49 16.70
N GLY A 462 -3.09 -10.69 17.95
CA GLY A 462 -4.21 -11.57 18.26
C GLY A 462 -4.70 -11.47 19.70
N VAL A 463 -5.88 -12.00 19.94
CA VAL A 463 -6.54 -12.01 21.26
C VAL A 463 -7.22 -13.35 21.49
N ILE A 464 -7.31 -13.79 22.74
CA ILE A 464 -8.05 -14.99 23.16
C ILE A 464 -9.08 -14.60 24.23
N ARG A 465 -10.29 -15.12 24.10
CA ARG A 465 -11.45 -14.84 24.95
C ARG A 465 -12.28 -16.10 25.16
N ALA A 466 -13.07 -16.13 26.23
CA ALA A 466 -14.11 -17.12 26.43
C ALA A 466 -15.49 -16.44 26.43
N ALA A 467 -16.47 -17.07 25.80
CA ALA A 467 -17.84 -16.61 25.79
C ALA A 467 -18.46 -16.80 27.19
N GLN A 468 -18.98 -15.73 27.77
CA GLN A 468 -19.59 -15.80 29.10
C GLN A 468 -21.10 -16.13 29.07
N ASP A 469 -21.80 -15.89 27.95
CA ASP A 469 -23.28 -15.87 27.95
C ASP A 469 -23.97 -16.37 26.67
N GLU A 470 -23.33 -17.23 25.88
CA GLU A 470 -23.99 -17.81 24.68
C GLU A 470 -24.54 -19.20 24.95
N ALA A 471 -25.84 -19.36 24.68
CA ALA A 471 -26.68 -20.53 24.97
C ALA A 471 -26.22 -21.83 24.28
N VAL A 472 -25.15 -22.45 24.78
CA VAL A 472 -24.68 -23.78 24.38
C VAL A 472 -24.72 -24.69 25.60
N SER A 473 -25.93 -25.03 26.07
CA SER A 473 -26.17 -25.83 27.28
C SER A 473 -25.52 -25.26 28.57
N SER A 474 -25.92 -25.75 29.75
CA SER A 474 -25.28 -25.35 31.00
C SER A 474 -23.84 -25.89 31.16
N GLU A 475 -23.40 -26.81 30.29
CA GLU A 475 -22.20 -27.63 30.49
C GLU A 475 -21.02 -27.26 29.58
N LEU A 476 -21.27 -26.58 28.44
CA LEU A 476 -20.22 -26.20 27.49
C LEU A 476 -19.85 -24.70 27.61
N ALA A 477 -18.58 -24.43 27.37
CA ALA A 477 -18.01 -23.10 27.17
C ALA A 477 -17.42 -23.00 25.75
N VAL A 478 -17.38 -21.79 25.21
CA VAL A 478 -16.76 -21.53 23.92
C VAL A 478 -15.55 -20.63 24.11
N VAL A 479 -14.42 -21.06 23.56
CA VAL A 479 -13.18 -20.28 23.49
C VAL A 479 -13.02 -19.76 22.07
N PHE A 480 -12.74 -18.46 21.95
CA PHE A 480 -12.40 -17.82 20.68
C PHE A 480 -10.99 -17.27 20.70
N ALA A 481 -10.28 -17.39 19.57
CA ALA A 481 -9.08 -16.61 19.29
C ALA A 481 -9.24 -15.85 17.98
N SER A 482 -9.04 -14.53 18.01
CA SER A 482 -9.01 -13.67 16.83
C SER A 482 -7.57 -13.29 16.49
N LEU A 483 -7.13 -13.52 15.26
CA LEU A 483 -5.81 -13.18 14.76
C LEU A 483 -5.91 -12.19 13.59
N ASN A 484 -5.05 -11.19 13.56
CA ASN A 484 -4.87 -10.28 12.43
C ASN A 484 -3.81 -10.84 11.47
N LEU A 485 -4.25 -11.49 10.40
CA LEU A 485 -3.36 -12.15 9.45
C LEU A 485 -2.45 -11.16 8.70
N ASP A 486 -2.94 -9.96 8.44
CA ASP A 486 -2.17 -8.91 7.76
C ASP A 486 -0.98 -8.47 8.62
N LEU A 487 -1.20 -8.17 9.91
CA LEU A 487 -0.12 -7.80 10.83
C LEU A 487 0.88 -8.94 11.03
N LEU A 488 0.40 -10.18 11.17
CA LEU A 488 1.28 -11.35 11.25
C LEU A 488 2.16 -11.45 10.00
N THR A 489 1.56 -11.31 8.81
CA THR A 489 2.27 -11.36 7.53
C THR A 489 3.29 -10.24 7.42
N MET A 490 2.93 -9.02 7.82
CA MET A 490 3.86 -7.89 7.80
C MET A 490 5.10 -8.15 8.66
N LEU A 491 4.92 -8.64 9.88
CA LEU A 491 6.02 -8.91 10.81
C LEU A 491 6.89 -10.08 10.32
N ILE A 492 6.29 -11.16 9.82
CA ILE A 492 7.00 -12.34 9.32
C ILE A 492 7.78 -12.02 8.03
N CYS A 493 7.22 -11.20 7.14
CA CYS A 493 7.84 -10.85 5.86
C CYS A 493 8.67 -9.56 5.91
N GLY A 494 8.83 -8.90 7.07
CA GLY A 494 9.60 -7.66 7.19
C GLY A 494 9.01 -6.48 6.42
N ILE A 495 7.69 -6.41 6.30
CA ILE A 495 6.97 -5.32 5.63
C ILE A 495 6.70 -4.20 6.66
N ALA A 496 7.43 -3.10 6.55
CA ALA A 496 7.34 -1.97 7.49
C ALA A 496 6.07 -1.10 7.33
N ASP A 497 5.45 -1.11 6.16
CA ASP A 497 4.28 -0.30 5.84
C ASP A 497 3.13 -1.17 5.33
N TRP A 498 2.00 -1.18 6.03
CA TRP A 498 0.87 -2.05 5.70
C TRP A 498 0.28 -1.75 4.32
N ARG A 499 0.42 -0.51 3.82
CA ARG A 499 -0.08 -0.13 2.50
C ARG A 499 0.65 -0.90 1.39
N MET A 500 1.90 -1.28 1.63
CA MET A 500 2.67 -2.13 0.74
C MET A 500 2.07 -3.54 0.64
N LEU A 501 1.54 -4.10 1.73
CA LEU A 501 0.85 -5.40 1.70
C LEU A 501 -0.39 -5.35 0.79
N TRP A 502 -1.03 -4.18 0.65
CA TRP A 502 -2.23 -3.98 -0.15
C TRP A 502 -1.97 -3.45 -1.56
N THR A 503 -0.71 -3.24 -1.95
CA THR A 503 -0.37 -2.69 -3.27
C THR A 503 -0.85 -3.60 -4.40
N SER A 504 -1.29 -3.01 -5.52
CA SER A 504 -1.56 -3.74 -6.76
C SER A 504 -0.32 -3.87 -7.66
N ASP A 505 0.83 -3.33 -7.22
CA ASP A 505 2.06 -3.37 -8.00
C ASP A 505 2.58 -4.80 -8.15
N ARG A 506 2.85 -5.20 -9.39
CA ARG A 506 3.32 -6.57 -9.68
C ARG A 506 4.68 -6.87 -9.05
N ARG A 507 5.53 -5.86 -8.83
CA ARG A 507 6.84 -6.03 -8.18
C ARG A 507 6.73 -6.49 -6.74
N PHE A 508 5.62 -6.22 -6.06
CA PHE A 508 5.34 -6.83 -4.75
C PHE A 508 5.05 -8.31 -4.91
N SER A 509 4.07 -8.65 -5.75
CA SER A 509 3.59 -10.03 -5.91
C SER A 509 4.68 -10.98 -6.46
N LEU A 510 5.57 -10.48 -7.32
CA LEU A 510 6.70 -11.25 -7.86
C LEU A 510 7.72 -11.70 -6.80
N GLN A 511 7.74 -11.07 -5.62
CA GLN A 511 8.64 -11.45 -4.53
C GLN A 511 8.12 -12.64 -3.70
N PHE A 512 6.83 -13.00 -3.85
CA PHE A 512 6.17 -14.06 -3.08
C PHE A 512 5.64 -15.16 -4.01
N PRO A 513 6.48 -16.14 -4.37
CA PRO A 513 6.02 -17.36 -5.02
C PRO A 513 5.00 -18.11 -4.16
N ARG A 514 4.13 -18.89 -4.80
CA ARG A 514 3.06 -19.63 -4.14
C ARG A 514 3.60 -20.52 -3.01
N GLY A 515 3.06 -20.37 -1.80
CA GLY A 515 3.40 -21.19 -0.64
C GLY A 515 4.72 -20.84 0.05
N GLU A 516 5.45 -19.84 -0.46
CA GLU A 516 6.73 -19.41 0.09
C GLU A 516 6.64 -18.05 0.77
N LEU A 517 7.20 -17.95 1.98
CA LEU A 517 7.36 -16.68 2.70
C LEU A 517 8.83 -16.25 2.60
N ARG A 518 9.04 -14.96 2.34
CA ARG A 518 10.37 -14.36 2.18
C ARG A 518 10.37 -12.96 2.79
N LEU A 519 11.57 -12.44 3.05
CA LEU A 519 11.74 -11.05 3.41
C LEU A 519 11.41 -10.15 2.21
N PHE A 520 10.54 -9.17 2.43
CA PHE A 520 10.18 -8.17 1.45
C PHE A 520 11.36 -7.21 1.20
N LYS A 521 11.68 -6.99 -0.08
CA LYS A 521 12.61 -5.95 -0.52
C LYS A 521 11.82 -4.80 -1.14
N SER A 522 11.99 -3.59 -0.60
CA SER A 522 11.36 -2.40 -1.18
C SER A 522 11.82 -2.18 -2.62
N PHE A 523 10.86 -1.87 -3.49
CA PHE A 523 11.07 -1.45 -4.88
C PHE A 523 10.82 0.07 -5.08
N SER A 524 10.54 0.78 -3.99
CA SER A 524 10.38 2.23 -3.94
C SER A 524 11.32 2.79 -2.87
N LEU A 525 12.43 3.35 -3.30
CA LEU A 525 13.49 3.83 -2.45
C LEU A 525 13.35 5.34 -2.23
N TYR A 526 13.49 5.75 -0.96
CA TYR A 526 13.50 7.15 -0.53
C TYR A 526 12.31 7.97 -1.05
N PRO A 527 11.05 7.51 -0.90
CA PRO A 527 9.89 8.22 -1.41
C PRO A 527 9.81 9.63 -0.82
N PRO A 528 9.48 10.65 -1.63
CA PRO A 528 9.35 12.03 -1.16
C PRO A 528 8.34 12.15 -0.02
N SER A 529 8.63 13.01 0.96
CA SER A 529 7.77 13.29 2.10
C SER A 529 7.41 14.77 2.15
N TYR A 530 6.12 15.07 2.22
CA TYR A 530 5.58 16.43 2.24
C TYR A 530 4.76 16.65 3.51
N LYS A 531 4.96 17.78 4.19
CA LYS A 531 4.28 18.10 5.44
C LYS A 531 3.41 19.34 5.25
N HIS A 532 2.13 19.23 5.64
CA HIS A 532 1.19 20.34 5.60
C HIS A 532 0.43 20.44 6.91
N ASP A 533 0.27 21.66 7.39
CA ASP A 533 -0.49 21.95 8.61
C ASP A 533 -1.91 22.41 8.24
N VAL A 534 -2.87 22.08 9.10
CA VAL A 534 -4.24 22.56 9.01
C VAL A 534 -4.70 23.00 10.40
N SER A 535 -5.21 24.22 10.49
CA SER A 535 -5.81 24.76 11.70
C SER A 535 -7.29 25.04 11.49
N PHE A 536 -8.11 24.76 12.50
CA PHE A 536 -9.54 25.01 12.45
C PHE A 536 -10.15 25.13 13.85
N TRP A 537 -11.27 25.84 13.93
CA TRP A 537 -12.13 25.91 15.11
C TRP A 537 -13.14 24.75 15.12
N VAL A 538 -13.25 24.09 16.27
CA VAL A 538 -14.23 23.02 16.53
C VAL A 538 -15.61 23.65 16.78
N PRO A 539 -16.72 23.01 16.33
CA PRO A 539 -18.07 23.43 16.70
C PRO A 539 -18.28 23.49 18.21
N GLU A 540 -19.08 24.45 18.67
CA GLU A 540 -19.38 24.61 20.10
C GLU A 540 -20.30 23.46 20.60
N GLY A 541 -19.96 22.87 21.74
CA GLY A 541 -20.78 21.82 22.37
C GLY A 541 -20.65 20.41 21.79
N GLU A 542 -19.82 20.21 20.74
CA GLU A 542 -19.61 18.90 20.12
C GLU A 542 -18.21 18.34 20.44
N GLN A 543 -18.13 17.03 20.69
CA GLN A 543 -16.84 16.34 20.74
C GLN A 543 -16.31 16.20 19.32
N PHE A 544 -15.04 16.56 19.10
CA PHE A 544 -14.40 16.42 17.80
C PHE A 544 -14.23 14.95 17.44
N ASP A 545 -14.87 14.50 16.36
CA ASP A 545 -14.73 13.15 15.82
C ASP A 545 -13.40 13.03 15.05
N GLU A 546 -12.35 12.66 15.77
CA GLU A 546 -11.01 12.47 15.21
C GLU A 546 -10.97 11.27 14.24
N VAL A 547 -11.77 10.23 14.45
CA VAL A 547 -11.85 9.08 13.54
C VAL A 547 -12.44 9.51 12.20
N ALA A 548 -13.46 10.36 12.20
CA ALA A 548 -14.02 10.93 10.97
C ALA A 548 -13.00 11.87 10.27
N PHE A 549 -12.24 12.67 11.00
CA PHE A 549 -11.15 13.50 10.45
C PHE A 549 -10.10 12.66 9.72
N HIS A 550 -9.62 11.58 10.36
CA HIS A 550 -8.68 10.65 9.75
C HIS A 550 -9.30 9.89 8.56
N THR A 551 -10.58 9.54 8.63
CA THR A 551 -11.30 8.89 7.53
C THR A 551 -11.38 9.81 6.30
N ILE A 552 -11.67 11.09 6.48
CA ILE A 552 -11.67 12.09 5.40
C ILE A 552 -10.27 12.23 4.81
N ALA A 553 -9.23 12.27 5.65
CA ALA A 553 -7.85 12.36 5.19
C ALA A 553 -7.47 11.15 4.32
N ARG A 554 -7.83 9.92 4.73
CA ARG A 554 -7.66 8.69 3.95
C ARG A 554 -8.37 8.76 2.60
N GLN A 555 -9.64 9.17 2.61
CA GLN A 555 -10.47 9.32 1.40
C GLN A 555 -9.89 10.32 0.40
N VAL A 556 -9.49 11.51 0.85
CA VAL A 556 -8.99 12.58 -0.02
C VAL A 556 -7.60 12.26 -0.54
N SER A 557 -6.74 11.69 0.30
CA SER A 557 -5.34 11.45 -0.04
C SER A 557 -5.10 10.14 -0.78
N GLY A 558 -6.09 9.25 -0.88
CA GLY A 558 -5.92 7.91 -1.44
C GLY A 558 -4.86 7.10 -0.69
N GLU A 559 -4.91 7.11 0.64
CA GLU A 559 -3.94 6.46 1.55
C GLU A 559 -2.51 7.01 1.51
N THR A 560 -2.26 8.17 0.91
CA THR A 560 -0.90 8.76 0.89
C THR A 560 -0.52 9.47 2.20
N VAL A 561 -1.47 9.76 3.10
CA VAL A 561 -1.15 10.30 4.42
C VAL A 561 -0.64 9.18 5.34
N VAL A 562 0.58 9.31 5.83
CA VAL A 562 1.24 8.32 6.72
C VAL A 562 1.12 8.64 8.20
N SER A 563 0.90 9.91 8.52
CA SER A 563 0.82 10.37 9.90
C SER A 563 0.03 11.67 9.96
N ILE A 564 -0.83 11.75 10.96
CA ILE A 564 -1.53 12.95 11.39
C ILE A 564 -1.17 13.16 12.85
N ARG A 565 -0.69 14.36 13.20
CA ARG A 565 -0.31 14.69 14.58
C ARG A 565 -0.94 15.99 15.00
N LEU A 566 -1.61 16.00 16.15
CA LEU A 566 -2.01 17.24 16.80
C LEU A 566 -0.75 17.97 17.27
N ILE A 567 -0.47 19.14 16.72
CA ILE A 567 0.74 19.93 17.04
C ILE A 567 0.45 21.14 17.91
N ASP A 568 -0.80 21.61 17.95
CA ASP A 568 -1.21 22.75 18.78
C ASP A 568 -2.70 22.68 19.13
N THR A 569 -3.04 23.12 20.34
CA THR A 569 -4.42 23.31 20.81
C THR A 569 -4.51 24.66 21.47
N PHE A 570 -5.42 25.49 20.96
CA PHE A 570 -5.65 26.83 21.47
C PHE A 570 -7.11 26.99 21.90
N GLN A 571 -7.35 27.60 23.05
CA GLN A 571 -8.70 27.95 23.50
C GLN A 571 -8.82 29.46 23.57
N HIS A 572 -9.84 30.03 22.90
CA HIS A 572 -10.06 31.46 22.92
C HIS A 572 -10.58 31.89 24.31
N PRO A 573 -9.92 32.85 24.99
CA PRO A 573 -10.25 33.18 26.38
C PRO A 573 -11.67 33.75 26.55
N GLU A 574 -12.13 34.58 25.63
CA GLU A 574 -13.45 35.25 25.75
C GLU A 574 -14.61 34.45 25.13
N MET A 575 -14.40 33.82 23.98
CA MET A 575 -15.44 33.06 23.26
C MET A 575 -15.50 31.58 23.66
N GLY A 576 -14.55 31.07 24.45
CA GLY A 576 -14.47 29.65 24.85
C GLY A 576 -14.19 28.65 23.71
N ARG A 577 -14.14 29.11 22.45
CA ARG A 577 -13.93 28.29 21.25
C ARG A 577 -12.57 27.59 21.26
N LYS A 578 -12.57 26.30 20.92
CA LYS A 578 -11.36 25.47 20.80
C LYS A 578 -10.89 25.44 19.35
N SER A 579 -9.60 25.74 19.13
CA SER A 579 -8.89 25.58 17.86
C SER A 579 -7.91 24.43 17.97
N LEU A 580 -7.86 23.59 16.93
CA LEU A 580 -6.90 22.49 16.80
C LEU A 580 -6.00 22.75 15.60
N CYS A 581 -4.72 22.40 15.70
CA CYS A 581 -3.79 22.40 14.58
C CYS A 581 -3.18 21.01 14.40
N TYR A 582 -3.39 20.42 13.24
CA TYR A 582 -2.86 19.12 12.88
C TYR A 582 -1.81 19.24 11.78
N ARG A 583 -0.72 18.47 11.90
CA ARG A 583 0.28 18.27 10.85
C ARG A 583 0.05 16.94 10.16
N LEU A 584 -0.20 16.99 8.85
CA LEU A 584 -0.33 15.85 7.98
C LEU A 584 1.00 15.61 7.26
N THR A 585 1.46 14.35 7.25
CA THR A 585 2.62 13.92 6.46
C THR A 585 2.15 13.05 5.31
N PHE A 586 2.39 13.49 4.09
CA PHE A 586 2.07 12.79 2.84
C PHE A 586 3.31 12.09 2.30
N GLN A 587 3.19 10.80 2.03
CA GLN A 587 4.23 9.95 1.45
C GLN A 587 3.59 8.65 0.92
N SER A 588 3.89 8.26 -0.31
CA SER A 588 3.49 6.95 -0.84
C SER A 588 4.64 5.95 -0.71
N CYS A 589 4.33 4.70 -0.38
CA CYS A 589 5.31 3.62 -0.29
C CYS A 589 5.58 2.91 -1.64
N ASP A 590 4.72 3.08 -2.63
CA ASP A 590 4.71 2.32 -3.89
C ASP A 590 4.43 3.16 -5.14
N LYS A 591 3.98 4.42 -4.97
CA LYS A 591 3.61 5.32 -6.07
C LYS A 591 4.46 6.58 -6.09
N ALA A 592 4.59 7.16 -7.29
CA ALA A 592 5.18 8.48 -7.43
C ALA A 592 4.20 9.51 -6.86
N LEU A 593 4.64 10.27 -5.87
CA LEU A 593 3.86 11.34 -5.26
C LEU A 593 4.59 12.67 -5.45
N SER A 594 3.99 13.57 -6.21
CA SER A 594 4.53 14.90 -6.46
C SER A 594 4.02 15.94 -5.46
N SER A 595 4.80 17.01 -5.28
CA SER A 595 4.38 18.14 -4.42
C SER A 595 3.11 18.83 -4.90
N GLN A 596 2.85 18.81 -6.22
CA GLN A 596 1.65 19.41 -6.80
C GLN A 596 0.40 18.61 -6.42
N GLU A 597 0.45 17.28 -6.60
CA GLU A 597 -0.66 16.39 -6.21
C GLU A 597 -0.97 16.51 -4.72
N VAL A 598 0.06 16.59 -3.86
CA VAL A 598 -0.14 16.79 -2.42
C VAL A 598 -0.80 18.14 -2.11
N ALA A 599 -0.42 19.21 -2.81
CA ALA A 599 -1.05 20.51 -2.63
C ALA A 599 -2.54 20.47 -3.01
N GLU A 600 -2.89 19.78 -4.11
CA GLU A 600 -4.28 19.57 -4.55
C GLU A 600 -5.06 18.73 -3.53
N MET A 601 -4.48 17.63 -3.02
CA MET A 601 -5.07 16.81 -1.95
C MET A 601 -5.29 17.63 -0.67
N GLN A 602 -4.35 18.47 -0.28
CA GLN A 602 -4.47 19.31 0.92
C GLN A 602 -5.59 20.35 0.78
N LEU A 603 -5.77 20.94 -0.41
CA LEU A 603 -6.87 21.86 -0.68
C LEU A 603 -8.22 21.16 -0.63
N LEU A 604 -8.33 19.98 -1.24
CA LEU A 604 -9.53 19.15 -1.16
C LEU A 604 -9.82 18.74 0.29
N PHE A 605 -8.80 18.36 1.05
CA PHE A 605 -8.95 17.96 2.45
C PHE A 605 -9.54 19.08 3.30
N ARG A 606 -9.03 20.31 3.15
CA ARG A 606 -9.56 21.51 3.82
C ARG A 606 -11.05 21.74 3.51
N LYS A 607 -11.46 21.51 2.26
CA LYS A 607 -12.86 21.62 1.85
C LYS A 607 -13.72 20.54 2.51
N GLU A 608 -13.28 19.29 2.45
CA GLU A 608 -14.06 18.15 2.96
C GLU A 608 -14.21 18.19 4.49
N ILE A 609 -13.18 18.55 5.26
CA ILE A 609 -13.33 18.67 6.73
C ILE A 609 -14.29 19.79 7.12
N LYS A 610 -14.30 20.90 6.36
CA LYS A 610 -15.25 22.00 6.59
C LYS A 610 -16.69 21.54 6.38
N GLN A 611 -16.93 20.71 5.37
CA GLN A 611 -18.27 20.20 5.03
C GLN A 611 -18.70 19.05 5.94
N GLY A 612 -17.85 18.03 6.09
CA GLY A 612 -18.16 16.80 6.82
C GLY A 612 -18.11 16.94 8.34
N LEU A 613 -17.19 17.75 8.88
CA LEU A 613 -17.03 17.96 10.34
C LEU A 613 -17.52 19.34 10.81
N ARG A 614 -18.04 20.16 9.89
CA ARG A 614 -18.58 21.51 10.20
C ARG A 614 -17.58 22.43 10.90
N VAL A 615 -16.28 22.17 10.77
CA VAL A 615 -15.21 22.99 11.37
C VAL A 615 -15.05 24.30 10.61
N THR A 616 -14.57 25.34 11.29
CA THR A 616 -14.22 26.62 10.65
C THR A 616 -12.72 26.72 10.46
N LEU A 617 -12.23 26.65 9.21
CA LEU A 617 -10.81 26.76 8.90
C LEU A 617 -10.22 28.09 9.40
N ARG A 618 -8.98 28.03 9.90
CA ARG A 618 -8.19 29.16 10.36
C ARG A 618 -6.98 29.41 9.45
#